data_AF-A0A7L4KDL3-F1
#
_entry.id   AF-A0A7L4KDL3-F1
#
_cell.length_a   1.000
_cell.length_b   1.000
_cell.length_c   1.000
_cell.angle_alpha   90.00
_cell.angle_beta   90.00
_cell.angle_gamma   90.00
#
_symmetry.space_group_name_H-M   'P 1'
#
loop_
_entity.id
_entity.type
_entity.pdbx_description
1 polymer ?
#
loop_
_entity_poly.entity_id
_entity_poly.type
_entity_poly.pdbx_seq_one_letter_code
_entity_poly.pdbx_strand_id
1 'polypeptide(L)'
;LQIYMCRMKVMARACHFYNNVEEKSTEKELIEPIMDIEDLVKNGNKHRTCPYYLSRSLKQQADIIFMPYNYLLDSKSRRAHNLDLKGTVVVLDEAHNVEKLCEESSSFDLTPYDLASAMDAINVVLEEQAKVVQQNEINAEFNIEMTSSGVFCEATLFSSLDSLKEMLLQLESAIDAVELPPNDSGVTKEGSYIFDLFAEAQITFQTKSSLLESLEQILQFLSGR
;
A
#
# COMPACT_ATOMS: atom_id res chain seq x y z
N LEU A 1 3.62 -5.91 -6.49
CA LEU A 1 3.85 -7.34 -6.17
C LEU A 1 5.17 -7.62 -5.42
N GLN A 2 6.34 -7.27 -5.96
CA GLN A 2 7.65 -7.69 -5.38
C GLN A 2 7.90 -7.22 -3.94
N ILE A 3 7.56 -5.97 -3.59
CA ILE A 3 7.68 -5.43 -2.23
C ILE A 3 6.78 -6.20 -1.25
N TYR A 4 5.58 -6.57 -1.68
CA TYR A 4 4.64 -7.32 -0.86
C TYR A 4 5.20 -8.71 -0.51
N MET A 5 5.71 -9.44 -1.50
CA MET A 5 6.36 -10.74 -1.28
C MET A 5 7.58 -10.63 -0.35
N CYS A 6 8.35 -9.55 -0.46
CA CYS A 6 9.46 -9.28 0.45
C CYS A 6 8.97 -9.11 1.89
N ARG A 7 7.94 -8.28 2.11
CA ARG A 7 7.33 -8.07 3.43
C ARG A 7 6.79 -9.37 4.03
N MET A 8 6.09 -10.19 3.24
CA MET A 8 5.61 -11.50 3.67
C MET A 8 6.73 -12.42 4.13
N LYS A 9 7.81 -12.54 3.35
CA LYS A 9 8.96 -13.36 3.74
C LYS A 9 9.65 -12.83 5.00
N VAL A 10 9.68 -11.51 5.19
CA VAL A 10 10.22 -10.88 6.40
C VAL A 10 9.35 -11.19 7.62
N MET A 11 8.03 -11.03 7.50
CA MET A 11 7.08 -11.34 8.59
C MET A 11 7.11 -12.82 8.98
N ALA A 12 7.18 -13.71 8.00
CA ALA A 12 7.30 -15.16 8.22
C ALA A 12 8.72 -15.60 8.63
N ARG A 13 9.69 -14.67 8.77
CA ARG A 13 11.12 -14.94 9.01
C ARG A 13 11.75 -15.92 8.01
N ALA A 14 11.22 -16.00 6.79
CA ALA A 14 11.67 -16.86 5.71
C ALA A 14 12.75 -16.20 4.82
N CYS A 15 12.98 -14.90 4.96
CA CYS A 15 14.01 -14.19 4.18
C CYS A 15 15.40 -14.34 4.82
N HIS A 16 16.24 -15.23 4.28
CA HIS A 16 17.60 -15.46 4.78
C HIS A 16 18.45 -14.17 4.85
N PHE A 17 18.34 -13.31 3.83
CA PHE A 17 19.08 -12.04 3.80
C PHE A 17 18.62 -11.06 4.89
N TYR A 18 17.33 -10.96 5.17
CA TYR A 18 16.81 -10.06 6.21
C TYR A 18 17.19 -10.54 7.61
N ASN A 19 17.10 -11.85 7.85
CA ASN A 19 17.34 -12.42 9.17
C ASN A 19 18.76 -12.16 9.69
N ASN A 20 19.73 -11.94 8.79
CA ASN A 20 21.11 -11.64 9.15
C ASN A 20 21.38 -10.14 9.37
N VAL A 21 20.41 -9.25 9.09
CA VAL A 21 20.64 -7.78 9.11
C VAL A 21 21.02 -7.28 10.49
N GLU A 22 20.32 -7.74 11.53
CA GLU A 22 20.54 -7.28 12.91
C GLU A 22 21.99 -7.53 13.35
N GLU A 23 22.45 -8.77 13.21
CA GLU A 23 23.83 -9.17 13.53
C GLU A 23 24.85 -8.40 12.67
N LYS A 24 24.65 -8.40 11.34
CA LYS A 24 25.62 -7.83 10.39
C LYS A 24 25.71 -6.32 10.43
N SER A 25 24.65 -5.61 10.82
CA SER A 25 24.65 -4.14 10.85
C SER A 25 25.58 -3.52 11.90
N THR A 26 26.19 -4.35 12.76
CA THR A 26 27.19 -3.93 13.76
C THR A 26 28.64 -4.20 13.31
N GLU A 27 28.84 -4.85 12.16
CA GLU A 27 30.17 -5.19 11.66
C GLU A 27 30.88 -3.96 11.09
N LYS A 28 32.12 -3.71 11.55
CA LYS A 28 32.94 -2.59 11.08
C LYS A 28 33.14 -2.57 9.56
N GLU A 29 33.29 -3.74 8.94
CA GLU A 29 33.40 -3.87 7.47
C GLU A 29 32.19 -3.30 6.72
N LEU A 30 31.03 -3.17 7.37
CA LEU A 30 29.80 -2.63 6.79
C LEU A 30 29.47 -1.20 7.26
N ILE A 31 30.08 -0.73 8.36
CA ILE A 31 29.82 0.61 8.93
C ILE A 31 30.84 1.64 8.45
N GLU A 32 32.13 1.27 8.45
CA GLU A 32 33.22 2.21 8.17
C GLU A 32 33.33 2.67 6.71
N PRO A 33 33.05 1.85 5.67
CA PRO A 33 33.18 2.31 4.30
C PRO A 33 32.01 3.22 3.88
N ILE A 34 32.32 4.26 3.11
CA ILE A 34 31.32 5.01 2.36
C ILE A 34 30.86 4.12 1.21
N MET A 35 29.57 3.78 1.20
CA MET A 35 28.97 2.91 0.19
C MET A 35 27.90 3.65 -0.60
N ASP A 36 27.94 3.50 -1.91
CA ASP A 36 26.80 3.79 -2.78
C ASP A 36 25.82 2.60 -2.81
N ILE A 37 24.81 2.68 -3.68
CA ILE A 37 23.77 1.66 -3.79
C ILE A 37 24.36 0.34 -4.31
N GLU A 38 25.29 0.42 -5.25
CA GLU A 38 25.97 -0.69 -5.90
C GLU A 38 26.87 -1.42 -4.90
N ASP A 39 27.60 -0.69 -4.08
CA ASP A 39 28.43 -1.22 -3.00
C ASP A 39 27.60 -1.85 -1.89
N LEU A 40 26.44 -1.27 -1.54
CA LEU A 40 25.50 -1.90 -0.61
C LEU A 40 25.00 -3.25 -1.12
N VAL A 41 24.70 -3.36 -2.42
CA VAL A 41 24.29 -4.63 -3.04
C VAL A 41 25.43 -5.64 -3.05
N LYS A 42 26.64 -5.21 -3.43
CA LYS A 42 27.84 -6.06 -3.46
C LYS A 42 28.18 -6.59 -2.06
N ASN A 43 28.21 -5.72 -1.06
CA ASN A 43 28.47 -6.10 0.34
C ASN A 43 27.33 -6.93 0.93
N GLY A 44 26.08 -6.61 0.61
CA GLY A 44 24.93 -7.42 1.02
C GLY A 44 25.01 -8.86 0.50
N ASN A 45 25.44 -9.03 -0.75
CA ASN A 45 25.69 -10.36 -1.31
C ASN A 45 26.86 -11.08 -0.65
N LYS A 46 27.99 -10.39 -0.42
CA LYS A 46 29.18 -10.96 0.27
C LYS A 46 28.84 -11.46 1.67
N HIS A 47 28.09 -10.67 2.45
CA HIS A 47 27.78 -10.95 3.85
C HIS A 47 26.42 -11.65 4.05
N ARG A 48 25.73 -12.01 2.95
CA ARG A 48 24.37 -12.60 2.96
C ARG A 48 23.38 -11.79 3.80
N THR A 49 23.43 -10.47 3.67
CA THR A 49 22.54 -9.52 4.37
C THR A 49 21.75 -8.70 3.37
N CYS A 50 20.52 -8.31 3.72
CA CYS A 50 19.65 -7.59 2.81
C CYS A 50 20.12 -6.13 2.65
N PRO A 51 20.53 -5.67 1.45
CA PRO A 51 21.02 -4.31 1.25
C PRO A 51 20.00 -3.24 1.67
N TYR A 52 18.73 -3.48 1.36
CA TYR A 52 17.63 -2.55 1.65
C TYR A 52 17.41 -2.35 3.16
N TYR A 53 17.44 -3.43 3.95
CA TYR A 53 17.26 -3.32 5.40
C TYR A 53 18.56 -2.95 6.11
N LEU A 54 19.71 -3.34 5.57
CA LEU A 54 21.02 -2.92 6.05
C LEU A 54 21.16 -1.40 5.98
N SER A 55 20.87 -0.76 4.84
CA SER A 55 20.97 0.70 4.71
C SER A 55 20.04 1.44 5.67
N ARG A 56 18.87 0.88 5.97
CA ARG A 56 17.94 1.43 6.98
C ARG A 56 18.49 1.35 8.41
N SER A 57 19.26 0.30 8.72
CA SER A 57 19.95 0.16 10.02
C SER A 57 21.10 1.16 10.11
N LEU A 58 21.98 1.19 9.10
CA LEU A 58 23.15 2.06 9.05
C LEU A 58 22.80 3.56 9.07
N LYS A 59 21.64 3.94 8.51
CA LYS A 59 21.12 5.31 8.52
C LYS A 59 21.14 5.95 9.91
N GLN A 60 20.92 5.19 10.98
CA GLN A 60 20.85 5.73 12.35
C GLN A 60 22.20 6.26 12.85
N GLN A 61 23.32 5.80 12.27
CA GLN A 61 24.68 6.16 12.65
C GLN A 61 25.37 7.01 11.58
N ALA A 62 24.66 7.39 10.52
CA ALA A 62 25.21 8.13 9.39
C ALA A 62 25.25 9.64 9.69
N ASP A 63 26.39 10.27 9.41
CA ASP A 63 26.55 11.73 9.49
C ASP A 63 25.89 12.46 8.32
N ILE A 64 25.88 11.83 7.14
CA ILE A 64 25.31 12.37 5.89
C ILE A 64 24.42 11.31 5.26
N ILE A 65 23.20 11.69 4.90
CA ILE A 65 22.24 10.80 4.23
C ILE A 65 21.82 11.44 2.92
N PHE A 66 22.14 10.78 1.81
CA PHE A 66 21.57 11.09 0.51
C PHE A 66 20.23 10.39 0.38
N MET A 67 19.16 11.15 0.15
CA MET A 67 17.83 10.59 -0.10
C MET A 67 17.10 11.40 -1.16
N PRO A 68 16.22 10.77 -1.95
CA PRO A 68 15.35 11.52 -2.85
C PRO A 68 14.34 12.34 -2.04
N TYR A 69 13.86 13.43 -2.63
CA TYR A 69 12.94 14.35 -1.96
C TYR A 69 11.66 13.70 -1.45
N ASN A 70 11.11 12.71 -2.15
CA ASN A 70 9.86 12.05 -1.76
C ASN A 70 9.95 11.40 -0.37
N TYR A 71 11.13 10.92 0.05
CA TYR A 71 11.31 10.33 1.38
C TYR A 71 11.24 11.37 2.50
N LEU A 72 11.54 12.63 2.18
CA LEU A 72 11.52 13.75 3.10
C LEU A 72 10.16 14.48 3.12
N LEU A 73 9.60 14.73 1.93
CA LEU A 73 8.42 15.56 1.73
C LEU A 73 7.10 14.80 1.92
N ASP A 74 7.02 13.53 1.50
CA ASP A 74 5.84 12.70 1.78
C ASP A 74 5.84 12.23 3.23
N SER A 75 4.81 12.65 3.97
CA SER A 75 4.62 12.29 5.37
C SER A 75 4.49 10.79 5.62
N LYS A 76 3.97 10.01 4.67
CA LYS A 76 3.85 8.55 4.79
C LYS A 76 5.22 7.91 4.66
N SER A 77 5.97 8.28 3.62
CA SER A 77 7.34 7.81 3.39
C SER A 77 8.27 8.18 4.54
N ARG A 78 8.22 9.43 5.04
CA ARG A 78 9.05 9.88 6.16
C ARG A 78 8.84 9.04 7.43
N ARG A 79 7.58 8.72 7.74
CA ARG A 79 7.21 7.82 8.85
C ARG A 79 7.68 6.39 8.58
N ALA A 80 7.46 5.85 7.39
CA ALA A 80 7.89 4.50 7.03
C ALA A 80 9.41 4.31 7.16
N HIS A 81 10.19 5.36 6.90
CA HIS A 81 11.64 5.36 7.03
C HIS A 81 12.17 5.78 8.40
N ASN A 82 11.29 6.08 9.38
CA ASN A 82 11.65 6.56 10.72
C ASN A 82 12.70 7.69 10.66
N LEU A 83 12.45 8.70 9.82
CA LEU A 83 13.31 9.87 9.69
C LEU A 83 12.96 10.88 10.79
N ASP A 84 13.88 11.08 11.73
CA ASP A 84 13.85 12.20 12.67
C ASP A 84 14.74 13.32 12.11
N LEU A 85 14.17 14.52 12.00
CA LEU A 85 14.86 15.71 11.49
C LEU A 85 15.30 16.64 12.62
N LYS A 86 15.04 16.27 13.88
CA LYS A 86 15.39 17.10 15.03
C LYS A 86 16.91 17.24 15.15
N GLY A 87 17.38 18.48 15.04
CA GLY A 87 18.81 18.79 15.09
C GLY A 87 19.56 18.49 13.79
N THR A 88 18.85 18.18 12.71
CA THR A 88 19.43 17.89 11.39
C THR A 88 19.44 19.14 10.52
N VAL A 89 20.50 19.33 9.72
CA VAL A 89 20.52 20.32 8.63
C VAL A 89 20.05 19.63 7.35
N VAL A 90 19.01 20.19 6.73
CA VAL A 90 18.47 19.69 5.46
C VAL A 90 18.99 20.55 4.32
N VAL A 91 19.62 19.93 3.34
CA VAL A 91 20.07 20.58 2.11
C VAL A 91 19.24 20.05 0.95
N LEU A 92 18.49 20.94 0.30
CA LEU A 92 17.76 20.62 -0.93
C LEU A 92 18.63 21.04 -2.11
N ASP A 93 19.24 20.05 -2.75
CA ASP A 93 19.99 20.26 -3.99
C ASP A 93 19.03 20.37 -5.17
N GLU A 94 19.22 21.31 -6.10
CA GLU A 94 18.28 21.57 -7.23
C GLU A 94 16.83 21.87 -6.82
N ALA A 95 16.65 22.69 -5.77
CA ALA A 95 15.37 22.97 -5.13
C ALA A 95 14.25 23.53 -6.05
N HIS A 96 14.56 23.88 -7.30
CA HIS A 96 13.56 24.28 -8.29
C HIS A 96 12.53 23.18 -8.60
N ASN A 97 12.85 21.91 -8.33
CA ASN A 97 11.94 20.77 -8.55
C ASN A 97 11.00 20.47 -7.37
N VAL A 98 11.17 21.19 -6.23
CA VAL A 98 10.46 20.87 -4.98
C VAL A 98 8.96 21.14 -5.08
N GLU A 99 8.57 22.25 -5.72
CA GLU A 99 7.16 22.63 -5.88
C GLU A 99 6.38 21.56 -6.66
N LYS A 100 6.87 21.23 -7.85
CA LYS A 100 6.28 20.19 -8.71
C LYS A 100 6.15 18.85 -7.98
N LEU A 101 7.17 18.46 -7.21
CA LEU A 101 7.09 17.21 -6.44
C LEU A 101 6.05 17.26 -5.31
N CYS A 102 5.89 18.40 -4.64
CA CYS A 102 4.84 18.58 -3.64
C CYS A 102 3.44 18.48 -4.25
N GLU A 103 3.26 19.06 -5.45
CA GLU A 103 2.02 18.95 -6.24
C GLU A 103 1.75 17.49 -6.62
N GLU A 104 2.73 16.81 -7.21
CA GLU A 104 2.64 15.40 -7.61
C GLU A 104 2.38 14.48 -6.41
N SER A 105 3.05 14.69 -5.27
CA SER A 105 2.87 13.88 -4.06
C SER A 105 1.48 14.04 -3.41
N SER A 106 0.79 15.13 -3.74
CA SER A 106 -0.55 15.45 -3.23
C SER A 106 -1.64 15.20 -4.26
N SER A 107 -1.27 14.84 -5.48
CA SER A 107 -2.17 14.58 -6.59
C SER A 107 -2.33 13.07 -6.79
N PHE A 108 -3.48 12.67 -7.33
CA PHE A 108 -3.71 11.32 -7.80
C PHE A 108 -4.60 11.39 -9.04
N ASP A 109 -4.37 10.48 -9.96
CA ASP A 109 -5.24 10.26 -11.11
C ASP A 109 -6.14 9.06 -10.82
N LEU A 110 -7.43 9.18 -11.13
CA LEU A 110 -8.38 8.08 -11.09
C LEU A 110 -8.95 7.93 -12.49
N THR A 111 -8.56 6.85 -13.17
CA THR A 111 -9.02 6.56 -14.52
C THR A 111 -10.19 5.57 -14.49
N PRO A 112 -11.01 5.51 -15.55
CA PRO A 112 -12.03 4.46 -15.69
C PRO A 112 -11.42 3.05 -15.63
N TYR A 113 -10.18 2.89 -16.09
CA TYR A 113 -9.46 1.63 -16.00
C TYR A 113 -9.16 1.23 -14.55
N ASP A 114 -8.83 2.19 -13.68
CA ASP A 114 -8.56 1.91 -12.26
C ASP A 114 -9.82 1.39 -11.56
N LEU A 115 -10.99 2.00 -11.86
CA LEU A 115 -12.28 1.56 -11.33
C LEU A 115 -12.67 0.17 -11.86
N ALA A 116 -12.59 -0.04 -13.18
CA ALA A 116 -12.87 -1.32 -13.80
C ALA A 116 -11.97 -2.43 -13.24
N SER A 117 -10.66 -2.17 -13.12
CA SER A 117 -9.70 -3.12 -12.57
C SER A 117 -9.98 -3.44 -11.10
N ALA A 118 -10.39 -2.46 -10.30
CA ALA A 118 -10.78 -2.67 -8.91
C ALA A 118 -12.05 -3.54 -8.81
N MET A 119 -13.05 -3.29 -9.66
CA MET A 119 -14.28 -4.08 -9.74
C MET A 119 -13.99 -5.53 -10.16
N ASP A 120 -13.14 -5.74 -11.16
CA ASP A 120 -12.72 -7.08 -11.57
C ASP A 120 -12.04 -7.84 -10.43
N ALA A 121 -11.14 -7.17 -9.69
CA ALA A 121 -10.49 -7.77 -8.54
C ALA A 121 -11.50 -8.19 -7.46
N ILE A 122 -12.50 -7.36 -7.18
CA ILE A 122 -13.57 -7.68 -6.22
C ILE A 122 -14.43 -8.84 -6.72
N ASN A 123 -14.79 -8.87 -8.02
CA ASN A 123 -15.57 -9.96 -8.60
C ASN A 123 -14.86 -11.31 -8.48
N VAL A 124 -13.54 -11.34 -8.71
CA VAL A 124 -12.73 -12.55 -8.51
C VAL A 124 -12.82 -13.04 -7.07
N VAL A 125 -12.69 -12.14 -6.09
CA VAL A 125 -12.80 -12.52 -4.66
C VAL A 125 -14.22 -13.01 -4.34
N LEU A 126 -15.26 -12.33 -4.82
CA LEU A 126 -16.66 -12.72 -4.61
C LEU A 126 -16.97 -14.11 -5.17
N GLU A 127 -16.53 -14.41 -6.40
CA GLU A 127 -16.74 -15.71 -7.03
C GLU A 127 -16.04 -16.85 -6.28
N GLU A 128 -14.89 -16.57 -5.70
CA GLU A 128 -14.13 -17.55 -4.94
C GLU A 128 -14.74 -17.80 -3.57
N GLN A 129 -15.19 -16.75 -2.88
CA GLN A 129 -15.95 -16.87 -1.64
C GLN A 129 -17.25 -17.67 -1.88
N ALA A 130 -17.97 -17.41 -2.98
CA ALA A 130 -19.17 -18.17 -3.33
C ALA A 130 -18.88 -19.67 -3.54
N LYS A 131 -17.76 -20.03 -4.17
CA LYS A 131 -17.33 -21.44 -4.33
C LYS A 131 -16.99 -22.10 -3.00
N VAL A 132 -16.33 -21.38 -2.09
CA VAL A 132 -15.98 -21.87 -0.75
C VAL A 132 -17.24 -22.11 0.09
N VAL A 133 -18.21 -21.19 0.05
CA VAL A 133 -19.50 -21.34 0.75
C VAL A 133 -20.25 -22.57 0.23
N GLN A 134 -20.36 -22.75 -1.09
CA GLN A 134 -21.01 -23.93 -1.68
C GLN A 134 -20.29 -25.25 -1.30
N GLN A 135 -18.96 -25.26 -1.27
CA GLN A 135 -18.19 -26.44 -0.83
C GLN A 135 -18.37 -26.72 0.67
N ASN A 136 -18.45 -25.68 1.50
CA ASN A 136 -18.66 -25.81 2.93
C ASN A 136 -20.09 -26.25 3.26
N GLU A 137 -21.11 -25.82 2.52
CA GLU A 137 -22.48 -26.33 2.66
C GLU A 137 -22.57 -27.83 2.32
N ILE A 138 -21.90 -28.27 1.25
CA ILE A 138 -21.80 -29.70 0.88
C ILE A 138 -21.06 -30.51 1.97
N ASN A 139 -20.02 -29.94 2.58
CA ASN A 139 -19.26 -30.60 3.63
C ASN A 139 -19.96 -30.57 5.01
N ALA A 140 -20.77 -29.56 5.29
CA ALA A 140 -21.53 -29.42 6.54
C ALA A 140 -22.67 -30.44 6.63
N GLU A 141 -23.21 -30.91 5.51
CA GLU A 141 -24.12 -32.08 5.49
C GLU A 141 -23.41 -33.39 5.90
N PHE A 142 -22.07 -33.44 5.90
CA PHE A 142 -21.28 -34.63 6.23
C PHE A 142 -20.52 -34.56 7.56
N ASN A 143 -20.30 -33.38 8.16
CA ASN A 143 -19.61 -33.21 9.43
C ASN A 143 -20.34 -32.24 10.37
N ILE A 144 -21.21 -32.78 11.22
CA ILE A 144 -21.73 -32.08 12.40
C ILE A 144 -20.65 -32.16 13.49
N GLU A 145 -19.65 -31.28 13.45
CA GLU A 145 -18.97 -30.78 14.65
C GLU A 145 -17.95 -29.67 14.32
N MET A 146 -18.13 -28.53 14.99
CA MET A 146 -17.16 -27.42 15.23
C MET A 146 -16.55 -26.68 14.03
N THR A 147 -17.13 -25.53 13.64
CA THR A 147 -16.39 -24.30 13.21
C THR A 147 -17.32 -23.06 13.17
N SER A 148 -17.81 -22.57 14.32
CA SER A 148 -18.64 -21.34 14.34
C SER A 148 -17.86 -20.04 14.06
N SER A 149 -16.52 -20.08 14.10
CA SER A 149 -15.66 -18.91 13.88
C SER A 149 -15.27 -18.66 12.43
N GLY A 150 -15.22 -19.70 11.57
CA GLY A 150 -14.91 -19.55 10.14
C GLY A 150 -16.07 -18.93 9.35
N VAL A 151 -17.27 -19.49 9.55
CA VAL A 151 -18.49 -19.10 8.83
C VAL A 151 -18.95 -17.67 9.16
N PHE A 152 -18.77 -17.22 10.41
CA PHE A 152 -19.13 -15.85 10.82
C PHE A 152 -18.24 -14.80 10.14
N CYS A 153 -16.92 -15.03 10.12
CA CYS A 153 -15.97 -14.13 9.45
C CYS A 153 -16.22 -14.04 7.94
N GLU A 154 -16.53 -15.16 7.30
CA GLU A 154 -16.82 -15.25 5.85
C GLU A 154 -18.08 -14.46 5.46
N ALA A 155 -19.16 -14.56 6.25
CA ALA A 155 -20.39 -13.79 5.99
C ALA A 155 -20.20 -12.27 6.15
N THR A 156 -19.41 -11.84 7.15
CA THR A 156 -19.03 -10.41 7.28
C THR A 156 -18.12 -9.94 6.14
N LEU A 157 -17.23 -10.79 5.64
CA LEU A 157 -16.39 -10.44 4.48
C LEU A 157 -17.26 -10.28 3.23
N PHE A 158 -18.17 -11.22 2.98
CA PHE A 158 -19.07 -11.17 1.81
C PHE A 158 -19.92 -9.89 1.76
N SER A 159 -20.57 -9.55 2.87
CA SER A 159 -21.35 -8.30 2.99
C SER A 159 -20.50 -7.03 2.83
N SER A 160 -19.24 -7.06 3.27
CA SER A 160 -18.29 -5.96 3.08
C SER A 160 -17.88 -5.80 1.61
N LEU A 161 -17.71 -6.92 0.88
CA LEU A 161 -17.37 -6.92 -0.54
C LEU A 161 -18.51 -6.38 -1.41
N ASP A 162 -19.75 -6.78 -1.12
CA ASP A 162 -20.93 -6.27 -1.81
C ASP A 162 -21.07 -4.75 -1.62
N SER A 163 -20.91 -4.28 -0.38
CA SER A 163 -20.93 -2.85 -0.05
C SER A 163 -19.83 -2.08 -0.80
N LEU A 164 -18.62 -2.65 -0.89
CA LEU A 164 -17.52 -2.04 -1.63
C LEU A 164 -17.79 -1.94 -3.13
N LYS A 165 -18.33 -3.01 -3.72
CA LYS A 165 -18.70 -3.04 -5.14
C LYS A 165 -19.78 -1.99 -5.44
N GLU A 166 -20.77 -1.86 -4.57
CA GLU A 166 -21.81 -0.83 -4.70
C GLU A 166 -21.22 0.58 -4.63
N MET A 167 -20.31 0.86 -3.69
CA MET A 167 -19.63 2.15 -3.60
C MET A 167 -18.84 2.48 -4.86
N LEU A 168 -18.09 1.53 -5.43
CA LEU A 168 -17.32 1.77 -6.65
C LEU A 168 -18.21 2.04 -7.88
N LEU A 169 -19.34 1.33 -8.00
CA LEU A 169 -20.32 1.58 -9.05
C LEU A 169 -20.97 2.96 -8.92
N GLN A 170 -21.31 3.36 -7.69
CA GLN A 170 -21.83 4.70 -7.43
C GLN A 170 -20.80 5.78 -7.76
N LEU A 171 -19.53 5.54 -7.44
CA LEU A 171 -18.44 6.46 -7.79
C LEU A 171 -18.26 6.60 -9.30
N GLU A 172 -18.29 5.49 -10.05
CA GLU A 172 -18.24 5.49 -11.51
C GLU A 172 -19.43 6.31 -12.08
N SER A 173 -20.65 6.03 -11.61
CA SER A 173 -21.83 6.76 -12.05
C SER A 173 -21.79 8.26 -11.71
N ALA A 174 -21.22 8.63 -10.56
CA ALA A 174 -21.07 10.03 -10.15
C ALA A 174 -20.03 10.77 -11.02
N ILE A 175 -18.95 10.09 -11.40
CA ILE A 175 -17.94 10.63 -12.32
C ILE A 175 -18.53 10.80 -13.72
N ASP A 176 -19.27 9.81 -14.22
CA ASP A 176 -19.92 9.87 -15.54
C ASP A 176 -21.00 10.95 -15.65
N ALA A 177 -21.62 11.31 -14.52
CA ALA A 177 -22.61 12.39 -14.46
C ALA A 177 -21.98 13.79 -14.57
N VAL A 178 -20.65 13.93 -14.50
CA VAL A 178 -19.98 15.22 -14.62
C VAL A 178 -20.05 15.71 -16.08
N GLU A 179 -20.84 16.74 -16.31
CA GLU A 179 -20.97 17.36 -17.63
C GLU A 179 -19.65 18.02 -18.07
N LEU A 180 -19.07 17.52 -19.16
CA LEU A 180 -17.89 18.10 -19.78
C LEU A 180 -18.30 19.15 -20.84
N PRO A 181 -17.60 20.29 -20.93
CA PRO A 181 -17.84 21.25 -21.97
C PRO A 181 -17.44 20.68 -23.35
N PRO A 182 -18.14 21.09 -24.43
CA PRO A 182 -18.03 20.46 -25.76
C PRO A 182 -16.70 20.74 -26.51
N ASN A 183 -15.76 21.40 -25.86
CA ASN A 183 -14.50 21.89 -26.40
C ASN A 183 -13.28 21.09 -25.91
N ASP A 184 -13.49 19.87 -25.39
CA ASP A 184 -12.47 18.94 -24.86
C ASP A 184 -11.55 19.55 -23.79
N SER A 185 -11.94 20.68 -23.18
CA SER A 185 -11.07 21.44 -22.26
C SER A 185 -11.07 20.93 -20.80
N GLY A 186 -11.71 19.78 -20.55
CA GLY A 186 -11.89 19.24 -19.20
C GLY A 186 -12.74 20.14 -18.30
N VAL A 187 -12.90 19.73 -17.04
CA VAL A 187 -13.60 20.52 -16.01
C VAL A 187 -12.72 20.61 -14.77
N THR A 188 -12.51 21.83 -14.28
CA THR A 188 -11.83 22.08 -13.01
C THR A 188 -12.84 22.61 -12.00
N LYS A 189 -12.85 22.01 -10.81
CA LYS A 189 -13.70 22.41 -9.68
C LYS A 189 -12.83 22.83 -8.50
N GLU A 190 -13.42 23.52 -7.54
CA GLU A 190 -12.79 23.81 -6.26
C GLU A 190 -12.41 22.52 -5.53
N GLY A 191 -11.32 22.55 -4.74
CA GLY A 191 -10.82 21.35 -4.05
C GLY A 191 -11.83 20.70 -3.10
N SER A 192 -12.82 21.45 -2.59
CA SER A 192 -13.88 20.90 -1.75
C SER A 192 -14.82 19.94 -2.50
N TYR A 193 -14.93 20.08 -3.83
CA TYR A 193 -15.81 19.27 -4.67
C TYR A 193 -15.50 17.77 -4.58
N ILE A 194 -14.25 17.40 -4.30
CA ILE A 194 -13.87 15.98 -4.15
C ILE A 194 -14.66 15.30 -3.03
N PHE A 195 -15.00 16.02 -1.96
CA PHE A 195 -15.78 15.48 -0.85
C PHE A 195 -17.25 15.31 -1.24
N ASP A 196 -17.79 16.20 -2.05
CA ASP A 196 -19.15 16.09 -2.57
C ASP A 196 -19.26 14.90 -3.53
N LEU A 197 -18.32 14.79 -4.48
CA LEU A 197 -18.24 13.68 -5.43
C LEU A 197 -18.13 12.32 -4.72
N PHE A 198 -17.23 12.21 -3.73
CA PHE A 198 -17.08 10.97 -2.96
C PHE A 198 -18.29 10.68 -2.07
N ALA A 199 -18.98 11.70 -1.56
CA ALA A 199 -20.18 11.51 -0.76
C ALA A 199 -21.34 10.90 -1.57
N GLU A 200 -21.43 11.15 -2.89
CA GLU A 200 -22.41 10.47 -3.78
C GLU A 200 -22.21 8.95 -3.80
N ALA A 201 -20.96 8.51 -3.64
CA ALA A 201 -20.58 7.10 -3.53
C ALA A 201 -20.52 6.58 -2.08
N GLN A 202 -21.08 7.33 -1.13
CA GLN A 202 -21.04 7.03 0.31
C GLN A 202 -19.62 6.99 0.91
N ILE A 203 -18.62 7.53 0.21
CA ILE A 203 -17.24 7.64 0.69
C ILE A 203 -17.12 8.95 1.49
N THR A 204 -17.25 8.85 2.81
CA THR A 204 -17.27 9.99 3.73
C THR A 204 -16.26 9.80 4.84
N PHE A 205 -16.03 10.84 5.66
CA PHE A 205 -15.17 10.72 6.85
C PHE A 205 -15.63 9.65 7.84
N GLN A 206 -16.94 9.35 7.90
CA GLN A 206 -17.50 8.34 8.79
C GLN A 206 -17.30 6.92 8.25
N THR A 207 -17.45 6.73 6.93
CA THR A 207 -17.35 5.42 6.28
C THR A 207 -15.92 5.04 5.89
N LYS A 208 -15.01 6.04 5.80
CA LYS A 208 -13.61 5.86 5.40
C LYS A 208 -12.88 4.74 6.14
N SER A 209 -13.02 4.65 7.46
CA SER A 209 -12.28 3.64 8.24
C SER A 209 -12.69 2.22 7.85
N SER A 210 -14.00 1.98 7.76
CA SER A 210 -14.56 0.70 7.32
C SER A 210 -14.13 0.37 5.89
N LEU A 211 -14.17 1.35 4.98
CA LEU A 211 -13.74 1.18 3.60
C LEU A 211 -12.27 0.75 3.51
N LEU A 212 -11.39 1.42 4.25
CA LEU A 212 -9.96 1.09 4.26
C LEU A 212 -9.70 -0.31 4.83
N GLU A 213 -10.41 -0.70 5.90
CA GLU A 213 -10.32 -2.05 6.46
C GLU A 213 -10.77 -3.12 5.46
N SER A 214 -11.89 -2.91 4.74
CA SER A 214 -12.34 -3.83 3.70
C SER A 214 -11.32 -3.97 2.56
N LEU A 215 -10.74 -2.85 2.10
CA LEU A 215 -9.69 -2.87 1.08
C LEU A 215 -8.44 -3.63 1.54
N GLU A 216 -8.03 -3.45 2.80
CA GLU A 216 -6.87 -4.15 3.36
C GLU A 216 -7.12 -5.68 3.45
N GLN A 217 -8.32 -6.10 3.85
CA GLN A 217 -8.71 -7.52 3.86
C GLN A 217 -8.66 -8.14 2.46
N ILE A 218 -9.15 -7.44 1.44
CA ILE A 218 -9.07 -7.89 0.04
C ILE A 218 -7.63 -8.04 -0.41
N LEU A 219 -6.80 -7.02 -0.15
CA LEU A 219 -5.39 -7.06 -0.50
C LEU A 219 -4.68 -8.23 0.18
N GLN A 220 -4.97 -8.50 1.45
CA GLN A 220 -4.41 -9.64 2.17
C GLN A 220 -4.85 -10.98 1.57
N PHE A 221 -6.13 -11.13 1.22
CA PHE A 221 -6.66 -12.34 0.59
C PHE A 221 -6.00 -12.60 -0.78
N LEU A 222 -5.94 -11.60 -1.65
CA LEU A 222 -5.37 -11.71 -3.00
C LEU A 222 -3.88 -12.06 -2.99
N SER A 223 -3.19 -11.73 -1.91
CA SER A 223 -1.74 -11.79 -1.82
C SER A 223 -1.20 -12.90 -0.92
N GLY A 224 -2.08 -13.61 -0.21
CA GLY A 224 -1.81 -14.92 0.40
C GLY A 224 -1.72 -16.07 -0.63
N ARG A 225 -1.74 -15.74 -1.92
CA ARG A 225 -1.55 -16.63 -3.07
C ARG A 225 -0.14 -16.47 -3.63
#